data_AF-A0A8J6HSN8-F1
#
_entry.id   AF-A0A8J6HSN8-F1
#
_cell.length_a   1.000
_cell.length_b   1.000
_cell.length_c   1.000
_cell.angle_alpha   90.00
_cell.angle_beta   90.00
_cell.angle_gamma   90.00
#
_symmetry.space_group_name_H-M   'P 1'
#
loop_
_entity.id
_entity.type
_entity.pdbx_description
1 polymer ?
#
loop_
_entity_poly.entity_id
_entity_poly.type
_entity_poly.pdbx_seq_one_letter_code
_entity_poly.pdbx_strand_id
1 'polypeptide(L)'
;MYAKKNSLAPVVPVDYVVNCILAAAWKAHRCGATAIYNYAGHSKNMITWGRFMEIVEPPGWQFPTEKIVWLFCFKIRENQIWHKICVFFLHTMVAYFADFVLICVGRATIAVKNYRRLDKMMDLISYFSIRSWTFQQDNVLELWDQMGKDDKKMFKFSMEDTDWIKYARDSILGARMYLLKETLDTLPKGKRKLKIMFVVHYAVVALFWILKNGIDDDRFFHVSCVVFQDEFRLD
;
A
#
# COMPACT_ATOMS: atom_id res chain seq x y z
N MET A 1 7.09 0.93 5.63
CA MET A 1 6.68 2.33 5.74
C MET A 1 6.87 2.82 7.18
N TYR A 2 7.42 4.01 7.37
CA TYR A 2 7.46 4.67 8.68
C TYR A 2 6.09 5.31 8.98
N ALA A 3 5.36 4.72 9.91
CA ALA A 3 3.99 5.12 10.27
C ALA A 3 3.65 4.63 11.68
N LYS A 4 2.63 5.23 12.31
CA LYS A 4 2.05 4.73 13.56
C LYS A 4 0.83 3.88 13.23
N LYS A 5 0.77 2.65 13.74
CA LYS A 5 -0.33 1.71 13.45
C LYS A 5 -1.67 2.25 13.92
N ASN A 6 -1.69 2.94 15.07
CA ASN A 6 -2.90 3.46 15.69
C ASN A 6 -3.29 4.87 15.19
N SER A 7 -2.48 5.49 14.32
CA SER A 7 -2.88 6.75 13.69
C SER A 7 -3.93 6.50 12.62
N LEU A 8 -4.86 7.44 12.49
CA LEU A 8 -5.88 7.41 11.45
C LEU A 8 -5.21 7.50 10.07
N ALA A 9 -5.71 6.73 9.11
CA ALA A 9 -5.27 6.75 7.73
C ALA A 9 -6.20 7.67 6.92
N PRO A 10 -5.79 8.91 6.58
CA PRO A 10 -6.61 9.83 5.79
C PRO A 10 -6.54 9.46 4.29
N VAL A 11 -6.82 8.20 3.98
CA VAL A 11 -6.87 7.67 2.62
C VAL A 11 -8.28 7.83 2.08
N VAL A 12 -8.41 8.19 0.80
CA VAL A 12 -9.69 8.34 0.12
C VAL A 12 -9.59 7.75 -1.30
N PRO A 13 -10.66 7.13 -1.84
CA PRO A 13 -10.69 6.66 -3.22
C PRO A 13 -10.58 7.83 -4.21
N VAL A 14 -9.71 7.70 -5.22
CA VAL A 14 -9.48 8.77 -6.21
C VAL A 14 -10.71 9.05 -7.07
N ASP A 15 -11.47 8.02 -7.40
CA ASP A 15 -12.75 8.10 -8.10
C ASP A 15 -13.79 8.89 -7.31
N TYR A 16 -13.79 8.77 -5.98
CA TYR A 16 -14.70 9.56 -5.14
C TYR A 16 -14.28 11.03 -5.10
N VAL A 17 -12.98 11.32 -5.11
CA VAL A 17 -12.47 12.70 -5.25
C VAL A 17 -12.95 13.30 -6.57
N VAL A 18 -12.84 12.58 -7.68
CA VAL A 18 -13.32 13.03 -8.99
C VAL A 18 -14.82 13.28 -8.98
N ASN A 19 -15.61 12.37 -8.42
CA ASN A 19 -17.06 12.54 -8.29
C ASN A 19 -17.43 13.77 -7.44
N CYS A 20 -16.70 14.03 -6.35
CA CYS A 20 -16.87 15.23 -5.53
C CYS A 20 -16.55 16.50 -6.32
N ILE A 21 -15.50 16.50 -7.14
CA ILE A 21 -15.14 17.64 -8.02
C ILE A 21 -16.27 17.93 -9.01
N LEU A 22 -16.83 16.89 -9.65
CA LEU A 22 -17.94 17.05 -10.60
C LEU A 22 -19.19 17.61 -9.92
N ALA A 23 -19.55 17.10 -8.75
CA ALA A 23 -20.67 17.61 -7.97
C ALA A 23 -20.45 19.06 -7.51
N ALA A 24 -19.24 19.39 -7.08
CA ALA A 24 -18.88 20.76 -6.69
C ALA A 24 -18.99 21.73 -7.88
N ALA A 25 -18.55 21.32 -9.07
CA ALA A 25 -18.67 22.12 -10.29
C ALA A 25 -20.14 22.37 -10.67
N TRP A 26 -20.99 21.35 -10.55
CA TRP A 26 -22.43 21.48 -10.75
C TRP A 26 -23.07 22.48 -9.77
N LYS A 27 -22.73 22.40 -8.46
CA LYS A 27 -23.25 23.32 -7.45
C LYS A 27 -22.78 24.75 -7.70
N ALA A 28 -21.50 24.93 -8.05
CA ALA A 28 -20.94 26.23 -8.38
C ALA A 28 -21.66 26.87 -9.59
N HIS A 29 -21.94 26.09 -10.63
CA HIS A 29 -22.69 26.57 -11.79
C HIS A 29 -24.12 26.99 -11.44
N ARG A 30 -24.82 26.23 -10.59
CA ARG A 30 -26.21 26.53 -10.20
C ARG A 30 -26.35 27.71 -9.24
N CYS A 31 -25.44 27.84 -8.28
CA CYS A 31 -25.57 28.81 -7.20
C CYS A 31 -24.73 30.08 -7.44
N GLY A 32 -23.83 30.09 -8.43
CA GLY A 32 -22.93 31.21 -8.69
C GLY A 32 -21.92 31.50 -7.56
N ALA A 33 -21.79 30.58 -6.60
CA ALA A 33 -20.96 30.73 -5.42
C ALA A 33 -19.89 29.63 -5.36
N THR A 34 -18.65 30.02 -5.06
CA THR A 34 -17.52 29.11 -4.87
C THR A 34 -17.32 28.82 -3.39
N ALA A 35 -17.21 27.54 -3.04
CA ALA A 35 -16.89 27.07 -1.69
C ALA A 35 -15.63 26.20 -1.71
N ILE A 36 -14.97 26.09 -0.56
CA ILE A 36 -13.81 25.21 -0.38
C ILE A 36 -14.32 23.83 0.07
N TYR A 37 -13.98 22.80 -0.69
CA TYR A 37 -14.36 21.41 -0.38
C TYR A 37 -13.12 20.63 0.08
N ASN A 38 -12.99 20.44 1.40
CA ASN A 38 -11.95 19.57 1.96
C ASN A 38 -12.41 18.12 1.90
N TYR A 39 -11.93 17.37 0.93
CA TYR A 39 -12.29 15.97 0.76
C TYR A 39 -11.35 15.05 1.55
N ALA A 40 -11.86 14.43 2.61
CA ALA A 40 -11.15 13.54 3.51
C ALA A 40 -12.04 12.34 3.92
N GLY A 41 -11.48 11.39 4.67
CA GLY A 41 -12.23 10.23 5.17
C GLY A 41 -13.39 10.63 6.08
N HIS A 42 -14.49 9.87 6.07
CA HIS A 42 -15.67 10.16 6.89
C HIS A 42 -15.44 9.76 8.36
N SER A 43 -15.81 10.63 9.31
CA SER A 43 -15.55 10.43 10.75
C SER A 43 -16.07 9.10 11.31
N LYS A 44 -17.20 8.59 10.80
CA LYS A 44 -17.78 7.31 11.21
C LYS A 44 -17.15 6.06 10.57
N ASN A 45 -16.33 6.23 9.53
CA ASN A 45 -15.75 5.12 8.75
C ASN A 45 -14.25 5.30 8.46
N MET A 46 -13.57 6.03 9.34
CA MET A 46 -12.11 6.12 9.31
C MET A 46 -11.48 4.83 9.84
N ILE A 47 -10.42 4.40 9.17
CA ILE A 47 -9.60 3.25 9.58
C ILE A 47 -8.21 3.72 10.00
N THR A 48 -7.56 2.95 10.88
CA THR A 48 -6.16 3.19 11.25
C THR A 48 -5.22 2.64 10.17
N TRP A 49 -3.96 3.10 10.16
CA TRP A 49 -2.94 2.52 9.27
C TRP A 49 -2.72 1.02 9.52
N GLY A 50 -2.82 0.57 10.77
CA GLY A 50 -2.77 -0.85 11.12
C GLY A 50 -3.90 -1.63 10.45
N ARG A 51 -5.14 -1.16 10.59
CA ARG A 51 -6.30 -1.80 9.96
C ARG A 51 -6.25 -1.75 8.43
N PHE A 52 -5.80 -0.63 7.87
CA PHE A 52 -5.58 -0.51 6.43
C PHE A 52 -4.63 -1.61 5.91
N MET A 53 -3.54 -1.88 6.65
CA MET A 53 -2.61 -2.94 6.28
C MET A 53 -3.21 -4.34 6.33
N GLU A 54 -3.99 -4.65 7.38
CA GLU A 54 -4.69 -5.93 7.49
C GLU A 54 -5.65 -6.17 6.32
N ILE A 55 -6.22 -5.10 5.78
CA ILE A 55 -7.17 -5.17 4.66
C ILE A 55 -6.44 -5.30 3.30
N VAL A 56 -5.34 -4.57 3.12
CA VAL A 56 -4.62 -4.48 1.82
C VAL A 56 -3.64 -5.63 1.61
N GLU A 57 -3.09 -6.20 2.69
CA GLU A 57 -2.09 -7.27 2.60
C GLU A 57 -2.64 -8.55 1.94
N PRO A 58 -3.81 -9.12 2.35
CA PRO A 58 -4.30 -10.38 1.79
C PRO A 58 -4.55 -10.36 0.27
N PRO A 59 -5.22 -9.35 -0.32
CA PRO A 59 -5.39 -9.33 -1.78
C PRO A 59 -4.06 -9.22 -2.53
N GLY A 60 -3.01 -8.64 -1.92
CA GLY A 60 -1.66 -8.60 -2.49
C GLY A 60 -1.04 -9.99 -2.66
N TRP A 61 -1.29 -10.88 -1.69
CA TRP A 61 -0.89 -12.30 -1.75
C TRP A 61 -1.78 -13.12 -2.68
N GLN A 62 -3.05 -12.75 -2.82
CA GLN A 62 -4.00 -13.44 -3.71
C GLN A 62 -3.75 -13.15 -5.20
N PHE A 63 -3.38 -11.91 -5.53
CA PHE A 63 -3.20 -11.42 -6.91
C PHE A 63 -1.76 -10.97 -7.26
N PRO A 64 -0.71 -11.75 -6.94
CA PRO A 64 0.69 -11.31 -7.04
C PRO A 64 1.17 -11.19 -8.48
N THR A 65 1.85 -10.09 -8.80
CA THR A 65 2.38 -9.82 -10.15
C THR A 65 3.51 -10.77 -10.56
N GLU A 66 3.59 -11.13 -11.85
CA GLU A 66 4.75 -11.86 -12.39
C GLU A 66 6.01 -10.97 -12.53
N LYS A 67 5.85 -9.65 -12.41
CA LYS A 67 6.93 -8.67 -12.44
C LYS A 67 7.58 -8.42 -11.08
N ILE A 68 7.20 -9.16 -10.03
CA ILE A 68 7.83 -9.04 -8.70
C ILE A 68 9.35 -9.29 -8.78
N VAL A 69 10.16 -8.37 -8.25
CA VAL A 69 11.64 -8.47 -8.26
C VAL A 69 12.19 -8.89 -6.89
N TRP A 70 11.46 -8.57 -5.84
CA TRP A 70 11.80 -8.91 -4.46
C TRP A 70 10.51 -9.12 -3.66
N LEU A 71 10.55 -9.92 -2.59
CA LEU A 71 9.39 -10.11 -1.72
C LEU A 71 8.92 -8.76 -1.19
N PHE A 72 7.68 -8.42 -1.54
CA PHE A 72 7.06 -7.17 -1.14
C PHE A 72 6.71 -7.23 0.34
N CYS A 73 7.60 -6.76 1.21
CA CYS A 73 7.37 -6.68 2.66
C CYS A 73 6.95 -5.26 3.05
N PHE A 74 5.71 -4.87 2.74
CA PHE A 74 5.18 -3.57 3.14
C PHE A 74 4.68 -3.62 4.57
N LYS A 75 5.59 -3.54 5.53
CA LYS A 75 5.25 -3.48 6.97
C LYS A 75 5.32 -2.05 7.49
N ILE A 76 4.38 -1.70 8.37
CA ILE A 76 4.41 -0.48 9.17
C ILE A 76 5.44 -0.64 10.28
N ARG A 77 6.31 0.37 10.45
CA ARG A 77 7.29 0.45 11.53
C ARG A 77 7.19 1.81 12.20
N GLU A 78 7.07 1.82 13.52
CA GLU A 78 6.93 3.05 14.32
C GLU A 78 8.27 3.63 14.80
N ASN A 79 9.35 2.84 14.74
CA ASN A 79 10.71 3.29 15.03
C ASN A 79 11.40 3.69 13.72
N GLN A 80 11.74 4.98 13.60
CA GLN A 80 12.32 5.54 12.37
C GLN A 80 13.72 4.99 12.07
N ILE A 81 14.55 4.82 13.10
CA ILE A 81 15.92 4.31 12.96
C ILE A 81 15.86 2.87 12.46
N TRP A 82 15.03 2.05 13.10
CA TRP A 82 14.83 0.66 12.68
C TRP A 82 14.26 0.57 11.27
N HIS A 83 13.32 1.46 10.91
CA HIS A 83 12.80 1.54 9.55
C HIS A 83 13.90 1.82 8.53
N LYS A 84 14.77 2.80 8.76
CA LYS A 84 15.88 3.14 7.87
C LYS A 84 16.87 1.99 7.71
N ILE A 85 17.20 1.29 8.80
CA ILE A 85 18.05 0.09 8.76
C ILE A 85 17.42 -0.97 7.84
N CYS A 86 16.14 -1.29 8.02
CA CYS A 86 15.46 -2.24 7.16
C CYS A 86 15.42 -1.79 5.68
N VAL A 87 15.14 -0.52 5.40
CA VAL A 87 15.14 0.02 4.03
C VAL A 87 16.52 -0.08 3.37
N PHE A 88 17.58 0.18 4.12
CA PHE A 88 18.94 0.03 3.61
C PHE A 88 19.23 -1.42 3.19
N PHE A 89 19.02 -2.39 4.08
CA PHE A 89 19.35 -3.79 3.80
C PHE A 89 18.38 -4.47 2.82
N LEU A 90 17.08 -4.24 2.93
CA LEU A 90 16.07 -4.99 2.17
C LEU A 90 15.69 -4.34 0.84
N HIS A 91 15.96 -3.04 0.66
CA HIS A 91 15.59 -2.33 -0.55
C HIS A 91 16.80 -1.70 -1.23
N THR A 92 17.60 -0.92 -0.51
CA THR A 92 18.72 -0.17 -1.12
C THR A 92 19.80 -1.14 -1.61
N MET A 93 20.30 -2.01 -0.72
CA MET A 93 21.33 -2.98 -1.06
C MET A 93 20.87 -3.94 -2.16
N VAL A 94 19.64 -4.45 -2.06
CA VAL A 94 19.03 -5.34 -3.07
C VAL A 94 18.92 -4.63 -4.44
N ALA A 95 18.55 -3.35 -4.47
CA ALA A 95 18.46 -2.58 -5.70
C ALA A 95 19.82 -2.41 -6.39
N TYR A 96 20.85 -2.06 -5.63
CA TYR A 96 22.22 -1.95 -6.18
C TYR A 96 22.75 -3.30 -6.65
N PHE A 97 22.49 -4.37 -5.91
CA PHE A 97 22.87 -5.71 -6.34
C PHE A 97 22.16 -6.12 -7.66
N ALA A 98 20.85 -5.88 -7.76
CA ALA A 98 20.10 -6.16 -8.97
C ALA A 98 20.61 -5.36 -10.17
N ASP A 99 20.87 -4.07 -10.00
CA ASP A 99 21.42 -3.23 -11.07
C ASP A 99 22.86 -3.61 -11.44
N PHE A 100 23.69 -4.03 -10.47
CA PHE A 100 25.02 -4.57 -10.75
C PHE A 100 24.96 -5.83 -11.63
N VAL A 101 24.06 -6.76 -11.31
CA VAL A 101 23.84 -7.96 -12.15
C VAL A 101 23.39 -7.56 -13.56
N LEU A 102 22.51 -6.57 -13.70
CA LEU A 102 22.08 -6.07 -15.01
C LEU A 102 23.25 -5.47 -15.80
N ILE A 103 24.13 -4.69 -15.16
CA ILE A 103 25.35 -4.17 -15.78
C ILE A 103 26.24 -5.30 -16.29
N CYS A 104 26.49 -6.33 -15.47
CA CYS A 104 27.32 -7.48 -15.85
C CYS A 104 26.76 -8.25 -17.06
N VAL A 105 25.45 -8.23 -17.27
CA VAL A 105 24.76 -8.88 -18.40
C VAL A 105 24.49 -7.90 -19.56
N GLY A 106 25.03 -6.67 -19.50
CA GLY A 106 24.88 -5.66 -20.55
C GLY A 106 23.46 -5.10 -20.69
N ARG A 107 22.67 -5.13 -19.61
CA ARG A 107 21.29 -4.61 -19.57
C ARG A 107 21.22 -3.27 -18.85
N ALA A 108 20.21 -2.48 -19.19
CA ALA A 108 19.94 -1.20 -18.53
C ALA A 108 19.52 -1.40 -17.07
N THR A 109 20.02 -0.52 -16.19
CA THR A 109 19.69 -0.48 -14.76
C THR A 109 18.36 0.23 -14.51
N ILE A 110 17.57 -0.29 -13.58
CA ILE A 110 16.20 0.19 -13.34
C ILE A 110 15.86 0.18 -11.84
N ALA A 111 16.45 -0.73 -11.05
CA ALA A 111 16.04 -0.98 -9.67
C ALA A 111 16.32 0.22 -8.76
N VAL A 112 17.55 0.76 -8.77
CA VAL A 112 17.95 1.90 -7.91
C VAL A 112 17.09 3.13 -8.21
N LYS A 113 16.83 3.40 -9.49
CA LYS A 113 15.98 4.52 -9.91
C LYS A 113 14.55 4.39 -9.39
N ASN A 114 13.98 3.19 -9.45
CA ASN A 114 12.62 2.94 -8.97
C ASN A 114 12.53 3.01 -7.45
N TYR A 115 13.46 2.39 -6.73
CA TYR A 115 13.47 2.46 -5.26
C TYR A 115 13.68 3.88 -4.74
N ARG A 116 14.52 4.70 -5.40
CA ARG A 116 14.67 6.12 -5.04
C ARG A 116 13.37 6.91 -5.21
N ARG A 117 12.56 6.60 -6.22
CA ARG A 117 11.24 7.22 -6.41
C ARG A 117 10.27 6.79 -5.31
N LEU A 118 10.23 5.48 -5.00
CA LEU A 118 9.40 4.93 -3.93
C LEU A 118 9.76 5.54 -2.57
N ASP A 119 11.05 5.64 -2.25
CA ASP A 119 11.54 6.21 -0.99
C ASP A 119 11.08 7.65 -0.81
N LYS A 120 11.24 8.50 -1.84
CA LYS A 120 10.72 9.88 -1.84
C LYS A 120 9.21 9.94 -1.61
N MET A 121 8.43 9.06 -2.24
CA MET A 121 6.98 9.01 -2.03
C MET A 121 6.65 8.59 -0.59
N MET A 122 7.35 7.61 -0.04
CA MET A 122 7.14 7.14 1.33
C MET A 122 7.51 8.20 2.37
N ASP A 123 8.59 8.96 2.14
CA ASP A 123 8.97 10.09 2.99
C ASP A 123 7.89 11.18 3.02
N LEU A 124 7.32 11.54 1.87
CA LEU A 124 6.22 12.51 1.80
C LEU A 124 4.98 12.04 2.57
N ILE A 125 4.61 10.76 2.41
CA ILE A 125 3.44 10.19 3.09
C ILE A 125 3.70 10.06 4.60
N SER A 126 4.95 9.83 5.03
CA SER A 126 5.29 9.59 6.43
C SER A 126 4.82 10.70 7.37
N TYR A 127 4.83 11.96 6.93
CA TYR A 127 4.34 13.10 7.71
C TYR A 127 2.88 12.95 8.14
N PHE A 128 2.05 12.43 7.23
CA PHE A 128 0.63 12.16 7.46
C PHE A 128 0.39 10.84 8.19
N SER A 129 1.33 9.91 8.13
CA SER A 129 1.15 8.57 8.68
C SER A 129 1.65 8.37 10.11
N ILE A 130 2.36 9.34 10.67
CA ILE A 130 2.77 9.35 12.08
C ILE A 130 1.89 10.24 12.97
N ARG A 131 0.87 10.87 12.40
CA ARG A 131 -0.08 11.78 13.06
C ARG A 131 -1.50 11.40 12.68
N SER A 132 -2.46 11.75 13.53
CA SER A 132 -3.87 11.71 13.18
C SER A 132 -4.31 13.13 12.84
N TRP A 133 -5.09 13.26 11.77
CA TRP A 133 -5.60 14.53 11.28
C TRP A 133 -7.11 14.48 11.25
N THR A 134 -7.75 15.55 11.71
CA THR A 134 -9.17 15.79 11.54
C THR A 134 -9.35 16.93 10.54
N PHE A 135 -10.29 16.76 9.62
CA PHE A 135 -10.59 17.75 8.60
C PHE A 135 -12.04 18.19 8.76
N GLN A 136 -12.30 19.49 8.64
CA GLN A 136 -13.66 20.00 8.58
C GLN A 136 -14.21 19.77 7.16
N GLN A 137 -15.36 19.11 7.06
CA GLN A 137 -15.92 18.63 5.79
C GLN A 137 -17.36 19.11 5.55
N ASP A 138 -17.82 20.13 6.27
CA ASP A 138 -19.21 20.58 6.26
C ASP A 138 -19.72 20.85 4.84
N ASN A 139 -18.92 21.53 4.01
CA ASN A 139 -19.29 21.81 2.61
C ASN A 139 -19.43 20.52 1.76
N VAL A 140 -18.65 19.47 2.04
CA VAL A 140 -18.73 18.19 1.32
C VAL A 140 -19.99 17.43 1.74
N LEU A 141 -20.31 17.43 3.05
CA LEU A 141 -21.51 16.80 3.58
C LEU A 141 -22.77 17.51 3.06
N GLU A 142 -22.80 18.84 3.10
CA GLU A 142 -23.91 19.64 2.56
C GLU A 142 -24.08 19.44 1.05
N LEU A 143 -22.97 19.38 0.29
CA LEU A 143 -23.01 19.08 -1.13
C LEU A 143 -23.63 17.71 -1.39
N TRP A 144 -23.21 16.69 -0.63
CA TRP A 144 -23.82 15.36 -0.73
C TRP A 144 -25.30 15.45 -0.43
N ASP A 145 -25.73 16.09 0.65
CA ASP A 145 -27.14 16.15 1.05
C ASP A 145 -28.06 16.85 0.04
N GLN A 146 -27.54 17.83 -0.70
CA GLN A 146 -28.28 18.54 -1.76
C GLN A 146 -28.46 17.73 -3.05
N MET A 147 -27.68 16.67 -3.26
CA MET A 147 -27.79 15.86 -4.47
C MET A 147 -29.04 14.98 -4.47
N GLY A 148 -29.66 14.85 -5.65
CA GLY A 148 -30.74 13.92 -5.88
C GLY A 148 -30.30 12.46 -5.72
N LYS A 149 -31.27 11.55 -5.52
CA LYS A 149 -30.97 10.12 -5.33
C LYS A 149 -30.23 9.50 -6.51
N ASP A 150 -30.60 9.87 -7.74
CA ASP A 150 -29.96 9.36 -8.95
C ASP A 150 -28.53 9.89 -9.10
N ASP A 151 -28.31 11.18 -8.80
CA ASP A 151 -26.98 11.79 -8.82
C ASP A 151 -26.08 11.19 -7.74
N LYS A 152 -26.58 10.93 -6.53
CA LYS A 152 -25.84 10.22 -5.47
C LYS A 152 -25.39 8.83 -5.91
N LYS A 153 -26.20 8.14 -6.71
CA LYS A 153 -25.88 6.82 -7.25
C LYS A 153 -24.84 6.90 -8.36
N MET A 154 -24.96 7.89 -9.26
CA MET A 154 -24.08 8.07 -10.41
C MET A 154 -22.71 8.63 -10.01
N PHE A 155 -22.70 9.61 -9.11
CA PHE A 155 -21.51 10.32 -8.62
C PHE A 155 -21.30 10.01 -7.14
N LYS A 156 -21.15 8.72 -6.79
CA LYS A 156 -20.92 8.32 -5.40
C LYS A 156 -19.58 8.86 -4.90
N PHE A 157 -19.61 9.67 -3.86
CA PHE A 157 -18.41 10.11 -3.12
C PHE A 157 -18.60 10.18 -1.61
N SER A 158 -19.77 9.80 -1.06
CA SER A 158 -19.87 9.61 0.39
C SER A 158 -19.04 8.41 0.84
N MET A 159 -18.23 8.65 1.87
CA MET A 159 -17.37 7.63 2.46
C MET A 159 -17.99 6.90 3.65
N GLU A 160 -19.19 7.29 4.10
CA GLU A 160 -19.85 6.75 5.28
C GLU A 160 -19.96 5.21 5.24
N ASP A 161 -20.37 4.66 4.09
CA ASP A 161 -20.57 3.21 3.91
C ASP A 161 -19.56 2.60 2.91
N THR A 162 -18.32 3.09 2.91
CA THR A 162 -17.26 2.53 2.05
C THR A 162 -16.82 1.18 2.59
N ASP A 163 -16.97 0.14 1.76
CA ASP A 163 -16.40 -1.18 2.03
C ASP A 163 -14.91 -1.19 1.67
N TRP A 164 -14.08 -1.00 2.70
CA TRP A 164 -12.62 -1.00 2.57
C TRP A 164 -12.04 -2.34 2.09
N ILE A 165 -12.68 -3.46 2.42
CA ILE A 165 -12.20 -4.80 2.04
C ILE A 165 -12.40 -5.00 0.54
N LYS A 166 -13.62 -4.71 0.05
CA LYS A 166 -13.91 -4.75 -1.38
C LYS A 166 -13.03 -3.76 -2.14
N TYR A 167 -12.90 -2.53 -1.64
CA TYR A 167 -12.05 -1.51 -2.26
C TYR A 167 -10.60 -1.97 -2.42
N ALA A 168 -9.99 -2.54 -1.37
CA ALA A 168 -8.61 -3.01 -1.44
C ALA A 168 -8.44 -4.16 -2.44
N ARG A 169 -9.37 -5.12 -2.44
CA ARG A 169 -9.37 -6.24 -3.39
C ARG A 169 -9.48 -5.75 -4.84
N ASP A 170 -10.47 -4.91 -5.12
CA ASP A 170 -10.73 -4.40 -6.47
C ASP A 170 -9.59 -3.50 -6.94
N SER A 171 -8.99 -2.71 -6.04
CA SER A 171 -7.83 -1.86 -6.33
C SER A 171 -6.59 -2.68 -6.69
N ILE A 172 -6.30 -3.75 -5.95
CA ILE A 172 -5.14 -4.60 -6.22
C ILE A 172 -5.32 -5.39 -7.52
N LEU A 173 -6.50 -5.96 -7.73
CA LEU A 173 -6.83 -6.65 -8.97
C LEU A 173 -6.80 -5.68 -10.18
N GLY A 174 -7.37 -4.48 -10.01
CA GLY A 174 -7.34 -3.43 -11.02
C GLY A 174 -5.92 -2.97 -11.34
N ALA A 175 -5.07 -2.80 -10.33
CA ALA A 175 -3.66 -2.47 -10.54
C ALA A 175 -2.94 -3.55 -11.37
N ARG A 176 -3.19 -4.82 -11.08
CA ARG A 176 -2.66 -5.93 -11.89
C ARG A 176 -3.12 -5.82 -13.35
N MET A 177 -4.42 -5.72 -13.58
CA MET A 177 -4.99 -5.79 -14.93
C MET A 177 -4.68 -4.55 -15.76
N TYR A 178 -4.80 -3.36 -15.18
CA TYR A 178 -4.76 -2.10 -15.93
C TYR A 178 -3.41 -1.38 -15.83
N LEU A 179 -2.74 -1.39 -14.67
CA LEU A 179 -1.43 -0.73 -14.52
C LEU A 179 -0.29 -1.64 -14.96
N LEU A 180 -0.32 -2.90 -14.50
CA LEU A 180 0.72 -3.88 -14.85
C LEU A 180 0.44 -4.61 -16.16
N LYS A 181 -0.77 -4.47 -16.71
CA LYS A 181 -1.19 -5.11 -17.98
C LYS A 181 -1.06 -6.63 -17.94
N GLU A 182 -1.42 -7.24 -16.81
CA GLU A 182 -1.35 -8.68 -16.57
C GLU A 182 -2.77 -9.27 -16.51
N THR A 183 -3.06 -10.29 -17.32
CA THR A 183 -4.34 -11.00 -17.29
C THR A 183 -4.40 -12.01 -16.13
N LEU A 184 -5.60 -12.54 -15.86
CA LEU A 184 -5.78 -13.60 -14.85
C LEU A 184 -5.03 -14.89 -15.21
N ASP A 185 -4.78 -15.15 -16.50
CA ASP A 185 -4.04 -16.34 -16.96
C ASP A 185 -2.57 -16.33 -16.52
N THR A 186 -2.02 -15.15 -16.24
CA THR A 186 -0.64 -15.00 -15.72
C THR A 186 -0.55 -15.18 -14.21
N LEU A 187 -1.70 -15.31 -13.51
CA LEU A 187 -1.74 -15.42 -12.05
C LEU A 187 -0.95 -16.62 -11.51
N PRO A 188 -1.01 -17.83 -12.11
CA PRO A 188 -0.19 -18.96 -11.66
C PRO A 188 1.32 -18.68 -11.73
N LYS A 189 1.78 -17.96 -12.77
CA LYS A 189 3.19 -17.55 -12.89
C LYS A 189 3.58 -16.57 -11.79
N GLY A 190 2.72 -15.57 -11.52
CA GLY A 190 2.88 -14.63 -10.42
C GLY A 190 2.98 -15.34 -9.06
N LYS A 191 2.08 -16.29 -8.77
CA LYS A 191 2.11 -17.09 -7.54
C LYS A 191 3.39 -17.92 -7.42
N ARG A 192 3.83 -18.57 -8.50
CA ARG A 192 5.10 -19.32 -8.50
C ARG A 192 6.29 -18.41 -8.18
N LYS A 193 6.37 -17.24 -8.82
CA LYS A 193 7.45 -16.28 -8.59
C LYS A 193 7.44 -15.72 -7.18
N LEU A 194 6.25 -15.43 -6.62
CA LEU A 194 6.10 -15.00 -5.24
C LEU A 194 6.65 -16.05 -4.26
N LYS A 195 6.34 -17.33 -4.45
CA LYS A 195 6.88 -18.43 -3.63
C LYS A 195 8.41 -18.49 -3.69
N ILE A 196 9.00 -18.33 -4.87
CA ILE A 196 10.47 -18.30 -5.02
C ILE A 196 11.06 -17.09 -4.29
N MET A 197 10.48 -15.90 -4.49
CA MET A 197 10.94 -14.68 -3.81
C MET A 197 10.79 -14.76 -2.29
N PHE A 198 9.76 -15.46 -1.80
CA PHE A 198 9.56 -15.74 -0.39
C PHE A 198 10.71 -16.55 0.19
N VAL A 199 11.06 -17.67 -0.45
CA VAL A 199 12.19 -18.52 -0.02
C VAL A 199 13.50 -17.73 -0.06
N VAL A 200 13.76 -16.99 -1.14
CA VAL A 200 14.98 -16.15 -1.27
C VAL A 200 15.04 -15.09 -0.17
N HIS A 201 13.93 -14.43 0.13
CA HIS A 201 13.87 -13.41 1.17
C HIS A 201 14.25 -13.96 2.54
N TYR A 202 13.60 -15.05 2.96
CA TYR A 202 13.86 -15.63 4.27
C TYR A 202 15.25 -16.28 4.35
N ALA A 203 15.79 -16.81 3.25
CA ALA A 203 17.18 -17.27 3.20
C ALA A 203 18.16 -16.10 3.44
N VAL A 204 17.92 -14.94 2.83
CA VAL A 204 18.74 -13.74 3.05
C VAL A 204 18.58 -13.21 4.48
N VAL A 205 17.36 -13.17 5.03
CA VAL A 205 17.12 -12.77 6.41
C VAL A 205 17.83 -13.71 7.40
N ALA A 206 17.73 -15.02 7.19
CA ALA A 206 18.43 -16.02 8.02
C ALA A 206 19.95 -15.84 7.93
N LEU A 207 20.50 -15.64 6.72
CA LEU A 207 21.93 -15.36 6.54
C LEU A 207 22.35 -14.09 7.31
N PHE A 208 21.60 -12.99 7.19
CA PHE A 208 21.87 -11.77 7.96
C PHE A 208 21.84 -12.00 9.47
N TRP A 209 20.91 -12.81 9.94
CA TRP A 209 20.78 -13.12 11.35
C TRP A 209 21.94 -13.97 11.86
N ILE A 210 22.34 -15.01 11.11
CA ILE A 210 23.51 -15.85 11.41
C ILE A 210 24.79 -15.02 11.42
N LEU A 211 24.98 -14.15 10.43
CA LEU A 211 26.14 -13.25 10.36
C LEU A 211 26.15 -12.23 11.50
N LYS A 212 24.99 -11.80 11.98
CA LYS A 212 24.85 -10.87 13.11
C LYS A 212 25.13 -11.54 14.46
N ASN A 213 24.63 -12.75 14.66
CA ASN A 213 24.63 -13.42 15.95
C ASN A 213 25.68 -14.52 16.10
N GLY A 214 26.52 -14.77 15.08
CA GLY A 214 27.65 -15.69 15.14
C GLY A 214 27.31 -17.03 15.78
N ILE A 215 26.69 -17.95 15.01
CA ILE A 215 26.54 -19.39 15.31
C ILE A 215 26.41 -19.70 16.83
N ASP A 216 25.45 -19.12 17.56
CA ASP A 216 25.17 -19.53 18.95
C ASP A 216 23.85 -18.96 19.53
N ASP A 217 22.78 -18.85 18.73
CA ASP A 217 21.48 -18.48 19.30
C ASP A 217 20.32 -19.25 18.63
N ASP A 218 19.86 -20.31 19.31
CA ASP A 218 18.79 -21.23 18.88
C ASP A 218 17.39 -20.58 18.82
N ARG A 219 17.24 -19.32 19.22
CA ARG A 219 15.94 -18.64 19.33
C ARG A 219 15.29 -18.29 17.98
N PHE A 220 16.02 -18.39 16.86
CA PHE A 220 15.49 -18.02 15.53
C PHE A 220 14.62 -19.09 14.87
N PHE A 221 14.89 -20.37 15.09
CA PHE A 221 14.10 -21.45 14.49
C PHE A 221 12.65 -21.43 14.99
N HIS A 222 12.44 -21.05 16.25
CA HIS A 222 11.11 -21.00 16.85
C HIS A 222 10.26 -19.82 16.32
N VAL A 223 10.85 -18.65 16.10
CA VAL A 223 10.14 -17.47 15.57
C VAL A 223 9.89 -17.61 14.08
N SER A 224 10.84 -18.17 13.33
CA SER A 224 10.70 -18.40 11.89
C SER A 224 9.65 -19.46 11.58
N CYS A 225 9.55 -20.54 12.38
CA CYS A 225 8.49 -21.56 12.24
C CYS A 225 7.09 -21.00 12.54
N VAL A 226 6.95 -20.10 13.52
CA VAL A 226 5.66 -19.47 13.86
C VAL A 226 5.21 -18.52 12.74
N VAL A 227 6.12 -17.71 12.19
CA VAL A 227 5.82 -16.87 11.00
C VAL A 227 5.51 -17.74 9.78
N PHE A 228 6.22 -18.87 9.61
CA PHE A 228 5.94 -19.84 8.55
C PHE A 228 4.55 -20.47 8.68
N GLN A 229 4.10 -20.81 9.89
CA GLN A 229 2.79 -21.42 10.13
C GLN A 229 1.61 -20.45 9.94
N ASP A 230 1.77 -19.18 10.35
CA ASP A 230 0.71 -18.18 10.19
C ASP A 230 0.59 -17.69 8.73
N GLU A 231 1.70 -17.61 7.97
CA GLU A 231 1.67 -17.23 6.55
C GLU A 231 1.22 -18.37 5.61
N PHE A 232 1.31 -19.65 6.04
CA PHE A 232 0.83 -20.82 5.29
C PHE A 232 -0.63 -21.21 5.55
N ARG A 233 -1.35 -20.55 6.48
CA ARG A 233 -2.80 -20.76 6.70
C ARG A 233 -3.72 -20.05 5.69
N LEU A 234 -3.18 -19.72 4.51
CA LEU A 234 -3.96 -19.22 3.39
C LEU A 234 -4.44 -20.40 2.54
N ASP A 235 -5.38 -21.17 3.09
CA ASP A 235 -6.26 -22.05 2.33
C ASP A 235 -7.41 -21.24 1.70
#